data_AF-A0A2M8G926-F1
#
_entry.id   AF-A0A2M8G926-F1
#
_cell.length_a   1.000
_cell.length_b   1.000
_cell.length_c   1.000
_cell.angle_alpha   90.00
_cell.angle_beta   90.00
_cell.angle_gamma   90.00
#
_symmetry.space_group_name_H-M   'P 1'
#
loop_
_entity.id
_entity.type
_entity.pdbx_description
1 polymer ?
#
loop_
_entity_poly.entity_id
_entity_poly.type
_entity_poly.pdbx_seq_one_letter_code
_entity_poly.pdbx_strand_id
1 'polypeptide(L)' 'MKIRKNDNVMAISGKDRGKTGKVLHVFPKTNKVVIEGINIRKKHSRPKKQ' A
#
# COMPACT_ATOMS: atom_id res chain seq x y z
N MET A 1 12.36 -6.32 -9.37
CA MET A 1 10.97 -6.23 -8.89
C MET A 1 10.04 -6.35 -10.09
N LYS A 2 9.05 -7.25 -10.08
CA LYS A 2 8.18 -7.53 -11.25
C LYS A 2 6.90 -6.68 -11.30
N ILE A 3 6.64 -5.86 -10.28
CA ILE A 3 5.39 -5.09 -10.10
C ILE A 3 5.60 -3.64 -10.56
N ARG A 4 4.67 -3.12 -11.35
CA ARG A 4 4.65 -1.73 -11.83
C ARG A 4 3.51 -0.93 -11.21
N LYS A 5 3.57 0.39 -11.34
CA LYS A 5 2.49 1.29 -10.95
C LYS A 5 1.25 0.99 -11.80
N ASN A 6 0.08 0.99 -11.18
CA ASN A 6 -1.23 0.63 -11.75
C ASN A 6 -1.50 -0.86 -11.97
N ASP A 7 -0.60 -1.77 -11.60
CA ASP A 7 -0.89 -3.20 -11.63
C ASP A 7 -1.95 -3.57 -10.58
N ASN A 8 -2.78 -4.56 -10.89
CA ASN A 8 -3.69 -5.19 -9.94
C ASN A 8 -2.99 -6.39 -9.30
N VAL A 9 -2.89 -6.37 -7.97
CA VAL A 9 -2.21 -7.41 -7.18
C VAL A 9 -3.10 -7.89 -6.05
N MET A 10 -2.88 -9.13 -5.62
CA MET A 10 -3.57 -9.74 -4.49
C MET A 10 -2.60 -10.01 -3.34
N ALA A 11 -3.00 -9.71 -2.11
CA ALA A 11 -2.23 -10.06 -0.93
C ALA A 11 -2.33 -11.56 -0.63
N ILE A 12 -1.20 -12.27 -0.71
CA ILE A 12 -1.13 -13.72 -0.48
C ILE A 12 -1.12 -14.04 1.02
N SER A 13 -0.54 -13.17 1.84
CA SER A 13 -0.33 -13.39 3.28
C SER A 13 -0.45 -12.10 4.10
N GLY A 14 -0.58 -12.23 5.42
CA GLY A 14 -0.70 -11.13 6.36
C GLY A 14 -2.15 -10.78 6.73
N LYS A 15 -2.33 -9.65 7.44
CA LYS A 15 -3.63 -9.19 7.97
C LYS A 15 -4.70 -8.99 6.88
N ASP A 16 -4.26 -8.60 5.68
CA ASP A 16 -5.12 -8.27 4.55
C ASP A 16 -5.13 -9.37 3.48
N ARG A 17 -4.88 -10.63 3.85
CA ARG A 17 -4.86 -11.78 2.93
C ARG A 17 -6.15 -11.87 2.12
N GLY A 18 -6.02 -12.09 0.81
CA GLY A 18 -7.12 -12.22 -0.15
C GLY A 18 -7.66 -10.90 -0.68
N LYS A 19 -7.26 -9.75 -0.14
CA LYS A 19 -7.62 -8.45 -0.71
C LYS A 19 -6.84 -8.19 -1.99
N THR A 20 -7.56 -7.73 -3.00
CA THR A 20 -7.01 -7.23 -4.26
C THR A 20 -6.96 -5.71 -4.21
N GLY A 21 -6.02 -5.11 -4.93
CA GLY A 21 -5.94 -3.67 -5.04
C GLY A 21 -4.96 -3.21 -6.11
N LYS A 22 -5.10 -1.93 -6.47
CA LYS A 22 -4.25 -1.26 -7.44
C LYS A 22 -2.99 -0.73 -6.77
N VAL A 23 -1.84 -0.89 -7.42
CA VAL A 23 -0.56 -0.37 -6.93
C VAL A 23 -0.47 1.14 -7.19
N LEU A 24 -0.43 1.93 -6.12
CA LEU A 24 -0.29 3.40 -6.17
C LEU A 24 1.18 3.81 -6.34
N HIS A 25 2.07 3.21 -5.55
CA HIS A 25 3.49 3.51 -5.56
C HIS A 25 4.34 2.26 -5.39
N VAL A 26 5.48 2.25 -6.07
CA VAL A 26 6.48 1.19 -5.99
C VAL A 26 7.78 1.80 -5.49
N PHE A 27 8.35 1.22 -4.43
CA PHE A 27 9.64 1.60 -3.85
C PHE A 27 10.65 0.48 -4.12
N PRO A 28 11.31 0.47 -5.29
CA PRO A 28 12.20 -0.61 -5.69
C PRO A 28 13.44 -0.71 -4.80
N LYS A 29 13.94 0.41 -4.26
CA LYS A 29 15.10 0.42 -3.34
C LYS A 29 14.84 -0.35 -2.05
N THR A 30 13.61 -0.29 -1.53
CA THR A 30 13.22 -0.94 -0.27
C THR A 30 12.37 -2.19 -0.48
N ASN A 31 12.16 -2.62 -1.73
CA ASN A 31 11.26 -3.71 -2.12
C ASN A 31 9.85 -3.60 -1.49
N LYS A 32 9.30 -2.39 -1.40
CA LYS A 32 7.96 -2.14 -0.83
C LYS A 32 7.02 -1.58 -1.88
N VAL A 33 5.72 -1.85 -1.73
CA VAL A 33 4.64 -1.30 -2.55
C VAL A 33 3.56 -0.70 -1.67
N VAL A 34 2.91 0.34 -2.18
CA VAL A 34 1.70 0.92 -1.59
C VAL A 34 0.55 0.52 -2.49
N ILE A 35 -0.36 -0.27 -1.94
CA ILE A 35 -1.55 -0.78 -2.62
C ILE A 35 -2.75 -0.08 -2.00
N GLU A 36 -3.70 0.32 -2.84
CA GLU A 36 -4.96 0.91 -2.40
C GLU A 36 -5.74 -0.05 -1.48
N GLY A 37 -6.26 0.45 -0.36
CA GLY A 37 -7.12 -0.32 0.54
C GLY A 37 -6.41 -1.35 1.44
N ILE A 38 -5.09 -1.52 1.32
CA ILE A 38 -4.31 -2.49 2.10
C ILE A 38 -3.48 -1.78 3.18
N ASN A 39 -3.40 -2.36 4.38
CA ASN A 39 -2.65 -1.81 5.52
C ASN A 39 -3.08 -0.39 5.95
N ILE A 40 -4.38 -0.11 5.92
CA ILE A 40 -4.95 1.15 6.42
C ILE A 40 -4.69 1.27 7.93
N ARG A 41 -4.11 2.39 8.35
CA ARG A 41 -3.82 2.68 9.75
C ARG A 41 -4.24 4.11 10.10
N LYS A 42 -4.83 4.27 11.29
CA LYS A 42 -5.14 5.58 11.84
C LYS A 42 -3.85 6.21 12.37
N LYS A 43 -3.47 7.37 11.82
CA LYS A 43 -2.40 8.21 12.36
C LYS A 43 -3.03 9.45 12.97
N HIS A 44 -2.84 9.67 14.27
CA HIS A 44 -3.24 10.92 14.90
C HIS A 44 -2.26 12.02 14.45
N SER A 45 -2.76 13.03 13.74
CA SER A 45 -1.98 14.21 13.36
C SER A 45 -2.26 15.35 14.32
N ARG A 46 -1.20 16.01 14.79
CA ARG A 46 -1.32 17.28 15.52
C ARG A 46 -2.07 18.30 14.64
N PRO A 47 -3.00 19.07 15.22
CA PRO A 47 -3.68 20.12 14.48
C PRO A 47 -2.65 21.15 14.01
N LYS A 48 -2.66 21.48 12.72
CA LYS A 48 -1.88 22.62 12.19
C LYS A 48 -2.67 23.89 12.49
N LYS A 49 -2.02 24.90 13.08
CA LYS A 49 -2.54 26.27 13.07
C LYS A 49 -2.39 26.79 11.63
N GLN A 50 -3.47 27.37 11.10
CA GLN A 50 -3.46 28.07 9.81
C GLN A 50 -2.58 29.32 9.88
#